data_AF-Q5RI56-F1
#
_entry.id   AF-Q5RI56-F1
#
_cell.length_a   1.000
_cell.length_b   1.000
_cell.length_c   1.000
_cell.angle_alpha   90.00
_cell.angle_beta   90.00
_cell.angle_gamma   90.00
#
_symmetry.space_group_name_H-M   'P 1'
#
loop_
_entity.id
_entity.type
_entity.pdbx_description
1 polymer ?
#
loop_
_entity_poly.entity_id
_entity_poly.type
_entity_poly.pdbx_seq_one_letter_code
_entity_poly.pdbx_strand_id
1 'polypeptide(L)'
;MNGDISHPRGSGPGNLGSLEETLQQMNTLIKENRDLKEALKQTNLSMKERFEGLSAWKEKQKEERDFLEQRLEEARTRLNTMDVENEALKNQVKELEKSGAECLHTELEALRGQILRIQAEKNDLVAMNSELQLKMGQGSPSNSFIEIRIADDDLKVTKDLSSVPEASAFSMPKAESEEQTVRQLLRSLRAETDEKERLQLTLQEARGRIAELESKLEHADSSAQTSLPSAAETNASTEVKNLEDQLLKLCNELKQAQIKLDEAESMKRNLQDRCKDLEQDLGTLKTQLGDKQKVQAENDCLKVQMESLQAAIKLEQKKTQDEKNNLNQLKDAYTKLFEDYSELQEEKKKRESCVSKDDYDELQTRFATAEKALADKQQKIDEMKMELFQKEKDLETISVFQAQAEIYSSDFYAERAAREKIHEEKERLATQLEYVKKQNSQLQEEMESLGRHSMSEMQRRHVPRGANPQGPTAPNNLPGGRGEWQQQNIPDHACPKCGEVLPDLDSLQIHIMDCII
;
A
#
# COMPACT_ATOMS: atom_id res chain seq x y z
N MET A 1 41.56 -39.98 -92.71
CA MET A 1 42.39 -38.86 -93.21
C MET A 1 43.02 -38.20 -92.02
N ASN A 2 44.34 -38.21 -91.97
CA ASN A 2 45.17 -37.65 -90.90
C ASN A 2 45.00 -36.13 -90.92
N GLY A 3 44.37 -35.57 -89.89
CA GLY A 3 44.20 -34.13 -89.72
C GLY A 3 44.91 -33.70 -88.45
N ASP A 4 46.23 -33.53 -88.60
CA ASP A 4 47.17 -32.81 -87.75
C ASP A 4 46.75 -32.46 -86.31
N ILE A 5 47.22 -33.29 -85.38
CA ILE A 5 47.57 -32.89 -84.02
C ILE A 5 48.83 -32.02 -84.13
N SER A 6 48.68 -30.81 -84.67
CA SER A 6 49.73 -29.80 -84.60
C SER A 6 49.72 -29.22 -83.21
N HIS A 7 50.37 -29.91 -82.27
CA HIS A 7 50.85 -29.32 -81.03
C HIS A 7 51.78 -28.16 -81.40
N PRO A 8 51.40 -26.88 -81.13
CA PRO A 8 52.35 -25.79 -81.18
C PRO A 8 53.21 -25.96 -79.93
N ARG A 9 54.29 -26.73 -80.08
CA ARG A 9 55.46 -26.71 -79.22
C ARG A 9 56.16 -25.38 -79.50
N GLY A 10 55.60 -24.32 -78.96
CA GLY A 10 56.16 -22.98 -79.00
C GLY A 10 55.83 -22.34 -77.68
N SER A 11 56.71 -22.55 -76.71
CA SER A 11 56.74 -21.90 -75.40
C SER A 11 56.87 -20.38 -75.59
N GLY A 12 55.78 -19.75 -76.01
CA GLY A 12 55.64 -18.31 -76.10
C GLY A 12 55.19 -17.78 -74.74
N PRO A 13 55.79 -16.70 -74.21
CA PRO A 13 55.43 -16.16 -72.90
C PRO A 13 53.96 -15.69 -72.77
N GLY A 14 53.15 -15.74 -73.84
CA GLY A 14 51.73 -15.41 -73.82
C GLY A 14 50.86 -16.32 -72.94
N ASN A 15 51.20 -17.61 -72.79
CA ASN A 15 50.43 -18.50 -71.89
C ASN A 15 50.76 -18.25 -70.41
N LEU A 16 51.98 -17.77 -70.12
CA LEU A 16 52.35 -17.29 -68.79
C LEU A 16 51.57 -16.02 -68.45
N GLY A 17 51.36 -15.11 -69.41
CA GLY A 17 50.53 -13.92 -69.21
C GLY A 17 49.07 -14.23 -68.83
N SER A 18 48.42 -15.17 -69.53
CA SER A 18 47.05 -15.60 -69.18
C SER A 18 46.99 -16.29 -67.81
N LEU A 19 47.97 -17.13 -67.49
CA LEU A 19 48.07 -17.75 -66.16
C LEU A 19 48.34 -16.70 -65.07
N GLU A 20 49.18 -15.70 -65.34
CA GLU A 20 49.47 -14.58 -64.42
C GLU A 20 48.22 -13.73 -64.17
N GLU A 21 47.45 -13.39 -65.21
CA GLU A 21 46.19 -12.65 -65.10
C GLU A 21 45.15 -13.43 -64.28
N THR A 22 45.01 -14.73 -64.50
CA THR A 22 44.10 -15.57 -63.70
C THR A 22 44.54 -15.69 -62.24
N LEU A 23 45.85 -15.79 -61.97
CA LEU A 23 46.41 -15.73 -60.61
C LEU A 23 46.17 -14.37 -59.94
N GLN A 24 46.30 -13.26 -60.68
CA GLN A 24 46.01 -11.91 -60.18
C GLN A 24 44.52 -11.74 -59.86
N GLN A 25 43.62 -12.16 -60.75
CA GLN A 25 42.17 -12.14 -60.52
C GLN A 25 41.79 -12.98 -59.29
N MET A 26 42.35 -14.18 -59.15
CA MET A 26 42.13 -15.02 -57.98
C MET A 26 42.60 -14.35 -56.68
N ASN A 27 43.76 -13.69 -56.68
CA ASN A 27 44.24 -12.93 -55.52
C ASN A 27 43.33 -11.75 -55.16
N THR A 28 42.80 -11.04 -56.16
CA THR A 28 41.81 -9.98 -55.97
C THR A 28 40.53 -10.53 -55.33
N LEU A 29 39.98 -11.63 -55.86
CA LEU A 29 38.80 -12.28 -55.29
C LEU A 29 39.00 -12.79 -53.87
N ILE A 30 40.20 -13.29 -53.54
CA ILE A 30 40.55 -13.70 -52.17
C ILE A 30 40.56 -12.49 -51.23
N LYS A 31 41.12 -11.35 -51.70
CA LYS A 31 41.13 -10.10 -50.93
C LYS A 31 39.71 -9.57 -50.71
N GLU A 32 38.91 -9.49 -51.76
CA GLU A 32 37.50 -9.06 -51.67
C GLU A 32 36.69 -9.97 -50.74
N ASN A 33 36.87 -11.29 -50.81
CA ASN A 33 36.24 -12.23 -49.88
C ASN A 33 36.68 -11.99 -48.43
N ARG A 34 37.95 -11.64 -48.20
CA ARG A 34 38.45 -11.31 -46.86
C ARG A 34 37.81 -10.02 -46.34
N ASP A 35 37.74 -8.99 -47.18
CA ASP A 35 37.17 -7.69 -46.83
C ASP A 35 35.66 -7.80 -46.59
N LEU A 36 34.93 -8.57 -47.41
CA LEU A 36 33.50 -8.88 -47.21
C LEU A 36 33.25 -9.63 -45.90
N LYS A 37 34.08 -10.63 -45.57
CA LYS A 37 33.97 -11.36 -44.30
C LYS A 37 34.20 -10.44 -43.11
N GLU A 38 35.15 -9.51 -43.19
CA GLU A 38 35.39 -8.55 -42.11
C GLU A 38 34.24 -7.53 -42.01
N ALA A 39 33.77 -6.97 -43.12
CA ALA A 39 32.61 -6.08 -43.14
C ALA A 39 31.35 -6.74 -42.55
N LEU A 40 31.11 -8.02 -42.86
CA LEU A 40 30.00 -8.78 -42.28
C LEU A 40 30.18 -8.99 -40.76
N LYS A 41 31.39 -9.29 -40.29
CA LYS A 41 31.68 -9.39 -38.85
C LYS A 41 31.43 -8.06 -38.14
N GLN A 42 31.91 -6.95 -38.71
CA GLN A 42 31.69 -5.60 -38.16
C GLN A 42 30.21 -5.25 -38.12
N THR A 43 29.45 -5.60 -39.17
CA THR A 43 28.00 -5.40 -39.23
C THR A 43 27.28 -6.23 -38.17
N ASN A 44 27.66 -7.50 -37.99
CA ASN A 44 27.08 -8.36 -36.95
C ASN A 44 27.41 -7.87 -35.53
N LEU A 45 28.63 -7.38 -35.30
CA LEU A 45 29.02 -6.78 -34.01
C LEU A 45 28.19 -5.52 -33.74
N SER A 46 28.10 -4.60 -34.70
CA SER A 46 27.29 -3.38 -34.56
C SER A 46 25.81 -3.69 -34.35
N MET A 47 25.27 -4.69 -35.05
CA MET A 47 23.89 -5.14 -34.88
C MET A 47 23.67 -5.72 -33.48
N LYS A 48 24.60 -6.51 -32.97
CA LYS A 48 24.56 -7.06 -31.62
C LYS A 48 24.57 -5.96 -30.56
N GLU A 49 25.47 -4.97 -30.67
CA GLU A 49 25.52 -3.81 -29.77
C GLU A 49 24.21 -3.01 -29.79
N ARG A 50 23.61 -2.82 -30.97
CA ARG A 50 22.30 -2.16 -31.09
C ARG A 50 21.18 -2.96 -30.42
N PHE A 51 21.16 -4.29 -30.59
CA PHE A 51 20.18 -5.14 -29.93
C PHE A 51 20.35 -5.16 -28.41
N GLU A 52 21.58 -5.16 -27.91
CA GLU A 52 21.87 -5.06 -26.47
C GLU A 52 21.40 -3.71 -25.92
N GLY A 53 21.67 -2.60 -26.63
CA GLY A 53 21.20 -1.26 -26.27
C GLY A 53 19.66 -1.15 -26.27
N LEU A 54 18.98 -1.70 -27.27
CA LEU A 54 17.52 -1.74 -27.33
C LEU A 54 16.92 -2.59 -26.21
N SER A 55 17.55 -3.72 -25.87
CA SER A 55 17.10 -4.59 -24.78
C SER A 55 17.25 -3.90 -23.42
N ALA A 56 18.38 -3.23 -23.18
CA ALA A 56 18.59 -2.44 -21.97
C ALA A 56 17.61 -1.26 -21.87
N TRP A 57 17.35 -0.57 -22.97
CA TRP A 57 16.35 0.50 -23.01
C TRP A 57 14.94 -0.03 -22.72
N LYS A 58 14.57 -1.19 -23.30
CA LYS A 58 13.27 -1.83 -23.07
C LYS A 58 13.09 -2.25 -21.60
N GLU A 59 14.13 -2.80 -20.96
CA GLU A 59 14.05 -3.15 -19.54
C GLU A 59 13.94 -1.89 -18.67
N LYS A 60 14.71 -0.84 -18.97
CA LYS A 60 14.57 0.45 -18.27
C LYS A 60 13.16 1.04 -18.39
N GLN A 61 12.56 0.99 -19.58
CA GLN A 61 11.18 1.46 -19.78
C GLN A 61 10.16 0.64 -18.98
N LYS A 62 10.41 -0.67 -18.83
CA LYS A 62 9.58 -1.55 -18.00
C LYS A 62 9.74 -1.19 -16.51
N GLU A 63 10.96 -1.00 -16.02
CA GLU A 63 11.23 -0.57 -14.64
C GLU A 63 10.57 0.79 -14.32
N GLU A 64 10.68 1.77 -15.23
CA GLU A 64 10.04 3.09 -15.07
C GLU A 64 8.51 2.98 -15.00
N ARG A 65 7.90 2.15 -15.86
CA ARG A 65 6.46 1.90 -15.84
C ARG A 65 6.03 1.25 -14.53
N ASP A 66 6.73 0.20 -14.11
CA ASP A 66 6.40 -0.55 -12.90
C ASP A 66 6.57 0.34 -11.64
N PHE A 67 7.57 1.24 -11.62
CA PHE A 67 7.74 2.26 -10.58
C PHE A 67 6.57 3.26 -10.52
N LEU A 68 6.12 3.78 -11.67
CA LEU A 68 4.98 4.68 -11.72
C LEU A 68 3.68 3.98 -11.29
N GLU A 69 3.49 2.73 -11.66
CA GLU A 69 2.35 1.91 -11.25
C GLU A 69 2.33 1.71 -9.73
N GLN A 70 3.47 1.38 -9.12
CA GLN A 70 3.59 1.28 -7.67
C GLN A 70 3.22 2.61 -6.97
N ARG A 71 3.74 3.74 -7.47
CA ARG A 71 3.44 5.06 -6.87
C ARG A 71 1.97 5.45 -7.01
N LEU A 72 1.32 5.08 -8.12
CA LEU A 72 -0.11 5.30 -8.30
C LEU A 72 -0.93 4.46 -7.33
N GLU A 73 -0.52 3.22 -7.06
CA GLU A 73 -1.19 2.36 -6.08
C GLU A 73 -1.02 2.88 -4.65
N GLU A 74 0.17 3.35 -4.28
CA GLU A 74 0.40 4.03 -2.99
C GLU A 74 -0.45 5.29 -2.84
N ALA A 75 -0.64 6.07 -3.90
CA ALA A 75 -1.51 7.24 -3.89
C ALA A 75 -3.00 6.84 -3.73
N ARG A 76 -3.45 5.78 -4.42
CA ARG A 76 -4.81 5.25 -4.32
C ARG A 76 -5.13 4.72 -2.93
N THR A 77 -4.21 3.96 -2.34
CA THR A 77 -4.38 3.43 -0.97
C THR A 77 -4.47 4.57 0.05
N ARG A 78 -3.62 5.59 -0.06
CA ARG A 78 -3.69 6.78 0.80
C ARG A 78 -5.00 7.57 0.63
N LEU A 79 -5.50 7.71 -0.60
CA LEU A 79 -6.79 8.35 -0.87
C LEU A 79 -7.93 7.57 -0.20
N ASN A 80 -7.97 6.25 -0.37
CA ASN A 80 -8.98 5.39 0.24
C ASN A 80 -8.95 5.48 1.78
N THR A 81 -7.77 5.52 2.41
CA THR A 81 -7.67 5.73 3.87
C THR A 81 -8.26 7.06 4.29
N MET A 82 -7.92 8.14 3.57
CA MET A 82 -8.44 9.48 3.86
C MET A 82 -9.95 9.58 3.64
N ASP A 83 -10.50 8.89 2.65
CA ASP A 83 -11.96 8.85 2.41
C ASP A 83 -12.69 8.12 3.55
N VAL A 84 -12.13 7.02 4.06
CA VAL A 84 -12.67 6.31 5.23
C VAL A 84 -12.61 7.20 6.48
N GLU A 85 -11.49 7.91 6.70
CA GLU A 85 -11.35 8.86 7.81
C GLU A 85 -12.33 10.03 7.70
N ASN A 86 -12.51 10.59 6.49
CA ASN A 86 -13.45 11.68 6.24
C ASN A 86 -14.89 11.25 6.51
N GLU A 87 -15.30 10.07 6.07
CA GLU A 87 -16.65 9.56 6.37
C GLU A 87 -16.81 9.24 7.86
N ALA A 88 -15.77 8.76 8.54
CA ALA A 88 -15.78 8.58 9.99
C ALA A 88 -15.95 9.91 10.74
N LEU A 89 -15.19 10.94 10.39
CA LEU A 89 -15.30 12.28 10.97
C LEU A 89 -16.67 12.91 10.70
N LYS A 90 -17.20 12.77 9.49
CA LYS A 90 -18.54 13.25 9.12
C LYS A 90 -19.64 12.57 9.93
N ASN A 91 -19.49 11.28 10.22
CA ASN A 91 -20.41 10.56 11.10
C ASN A 91 -20.29 11.01 12.55
N GLN A 92 -19.08 11.26 13.05
CA GLN A 92 -18.87 11.83 14.39
C GLN A 92 -19.49 13.22 14.54
N VAL A 93 -19.33 14.09 13.54
CA VAL A 93 -19.95 15.43 13.54
C VAL A 93 -21.47 15.32 13.60
N LYS A 94 -22.08 14.46 12.77
CA LYS A 94 -23.55 14.23 12.80
C LYS A 94 -24.03 13.72 14.15
N GLU A 95 -23.25 12.86 14.82
CA GLU A 95 -23.62 12.33 16.14
C GLU A 95 -23.50 13.39 17.23
N LEU A 96 -22.46 14.23 17.17
CA LEU A 96 -22.31 15.39 18.06
C LEU A 96 -23.41 16.43 17.84
N GLU A 97 -23.81 16.67 16.59
CA GLU A 97 -24.93 17.57 16.28
C GLU A 97 -26.26 17.05 16.84
N LYS A 98 -26.53 15.74 16.71
CA LYS A 98 -27.74 15.12 17.26
C LYS A 98 -27.76 15.16 18.78
N SER A 99 -26.69 14.68 19.42
CA SER A 99 -26.58 14.66 20.88
C SER A 99 -26.61 16.06 21.48
N GLY A 100 -25.95 17.03 20.83
CA GLY A 100 -26.02 18.44 21.20
C GLY A 100 -27.43 19.02 21.06
N ALA A 101 -28.12 18.74 19.97
CA ALA A 101 -29.50 19.20 19.75
C ALA A 101 -30.49 18.57 20.76
N GLU A 102 -30.35 17.28 21.06
CA GLU A 102 -31.17 16.58 22.07
C GLU A 102 -30.91 17.13 23.49
N CYS A 103 -29.64 17.34 23.85
CA CYS A 103 -29.27 17.94 25.14
C CYS A 103 -29.86 19.34 25.28
N LEU A 104 -29.68 20.21 24.29
CA LEU A 104 -30.27 21.56 24.30
C LEU A 104 -31.79 21.52 24.35
N HIS A 105 -32.43 20.57 23.65
CA HIS A 105 -33.88 20.43 23.67
C HIS A 105 -34.40 20.06 25.06
N THR A 106 -33.78 19.08 25.72
CA THR A 106 -34.17 18.67 27.09
C THR A 106 -33.95 19.78 28.12
N GLU A 107 -32.86 20.55 28.01
CA GLU A 107 -32.61 21.72 28.86
C GLU A 107 -33.66 22.82 28.62
N LEU A 108 -34.01 23.10 27.36
CA LEU A 108 -35.06 24.06 27.03
C LEU A 108 -36.44 23.62 27.55
N GLU A 109 -36.78 22.34 27.48
CA GLU A 109 -38.00 21.81 28.07
C GLU A 109 -38.01 21.92 29.60
N ALA A 110 -36.89 21.60 30.25
CA ALA A 110 -36.74 21.74 31.69
C ALA A 110 -36.91 23.20 32.16
N LEU A 111 -36.30 24.15 31.44
CA LEU A 111 -36.44 25.59 31.69
C LEU A 111 -37.87 26.08 31.45
N ARG A 112 -38.53 25.63 30.37
CA ARG A 112 -39.95 25.94 30.12
C ARG A 112 -40.83 25.44 31.26
N GLY A 113 -40.58 24.23 31.76
CA GLY A 113 -41.27 23.67 32.92
C GLY A 113 -41.07 24.50 34.20
N GLN A 114 -39.85 24.98 34.45
CA GLN A 114 -39.56 25.88 35.58
C GLN A 114 -40.30 27.21 35.46
N ILE A 115 -40.30 27.81 34.27
CA ILE A 115 -41.02 29.07 34.02
C ILE A 115 -42.52 28.88 34.30
N LEU A 116 -43.13 27.80 33.81
CA LEU A 116 -44.55 27.50 34.06
C LEU A 116 -44.86 27.35 35.55
N ARG A 117 -44.00 26.70 36.34
CA ARG A 117 -44.17 26.59 37.80
C ARG A 117 -44.11 27.95 38.48
N ILE A 118 -43.11 28.77 38.15
CA ILE A 118 -42.98 30.12 38.71
C ILE A 118 -44.17 31.00 38.31
N GLN A 119 -44.70 30.83 37.10
CA GLN A 119 -45.89 31.56 36.64
C GLN A 119 -47.15 31.16 37.41
N ALA A 120 -47.31 29.87 37.74
CA ALA A 120 -48.39 29.40 38.60
C ALA A 120 -48.26 29.96 40.03
N GLU A 121 -47.08 29.86 40.64
CA GLU A 121 -46.80 30.42 41.97
C GLU A 121 -47.04 31.93 42.02
N LYS A 122 -46.63 32.67 40.98
CA LYS A 122 -46.93 34.11 40.83
C LYS A 122 -48.43 34.35 40.83
N ASN A 123 -49.20 33.58 40.09
CA ASN A 123 -50.66 33.74 40.02
C ASN A 123 -51.31 33.46 41.38
N ASP A 124 -50.87 32.42 42.09
CA ASP A 124 -51.36 32.08 43.43
C ASP A 124 -51.05 33.20 44.44
N LEU A 125 -49.84 33.75 44.40
CA LEU A 125 -49.45 34.88 45.25
C LEU A 125 -50.24 36.16 44.93
N VAL A 126 -50.55 36.41 43.66
CA VAL A 126 -51.41 37.54 43.25
C VAL A 126 -52.85 37.35 43.73
N ALA A 127 -53.38 36.13 43.66
CA ALA A 127 -54.69 35.79 44.20
C ALA A 127 -54.75 35.98 45.72
N MET A 128 -53.75 35.47 46.45
CA MET A 128 -53.65 35.67 47.90
C MET A 128 -53.52 37.15 48.27
N ASN A 129 -52.71 37.92 47.53
CA ASN A 129 -52.60 39.38 47.76
C ASN A 129 -53.93 40.10 47.52
N SER A 130 -54.68 39.70 46.49
CA SER A 130 -56.01 40.26 46.20
C SER A 130 -57.00 39.92 47.32
N GLU A 131 -56.97 38.70 47.85
CA GLU A 131 -57.79 38.29 49.00
C GLU A 131 -57.43 39.08 50.27
N LEU A 132 -56.14 39.27 50.53
CA LEU A 132 -55.65 40.06 51.65
C LEU A 132 -56.09 41.53 51.53
N GLN A 133 -55.99 42.14 50.35
CA GLN A 133 -56.48 43.50 50.12
C GLN A 133 -57.99 43.61 50.32
N LEU A 134 -58.79 42.64 49.87
CA LEU A 134 -60.23 42.60 50.12
C LEU A 134 -60.55 42.47 51.62
N LYS A 135 -59.82 41.61 52.35
CA LYS A 135 -59.96 41.47 53.80
C LYS A 135 -59.60 42.75 54.55
N MET A 136 -58.57 43.48 54.10
CA MET A 136 -58.24 44.80 54.67
C MET A 136 -59.27 45.87 54.30
N GLY A 137 -59.82 45.84 53.09
CA GLY A 137 -60.81 46.82 52.62
C GLY A 137 -62.22 46.65 53.19
N GLN A 138 -62.59 45.42 53.60
CA GLN A 138 -63.89 45.14 54.24
C GLN A 138 -63.86 45.25 55.77
N GLY A 139 -62.69 45.52 56.35
CA GLY A 139 -62.55 45.87 57.76
C GLY A 139 -63.11 47.27 58.01
N SER A 140 -64.33 47.30 58.57
CA SER A 140 -64.98 48.46 59.20
C SER A 140 -64.00 49.46 59.83
N PRO A 141 -64.23 50.79 59.72
CA PRO A 141 -63.26 51.81 60.06
C PRO A 141 -63.21 52.03 61.58
N SER A 142 -62.38 51.26 62.28
CA SER A 142 -61.78 51.71 63.53
C SER A 142 -60.28 51.81 63.33
N ASN A 143 -59.87 53.00 62.88
CA ASN A 143 -58.51 53.50 62.71
C ASN A 143 -57.59 53.20 63.91
N SER A 144 -56.92 52.04 63.94
CA SER A 144 -55.61 51.92 64.61
C SER A 144 -54.53 52.27 63.59
N PHE A 145 -54.49 53.56 63.25
CA PHE A 145 -53.50 54.18 62.39
C PHE A 145 -52.15 54.15 63.11
N ILE A 146 -51.28 53.19 62.78
CA ILE A 146 -49.87 53.25 63.18
C ILE A 146 -49.14 54.01 62.08
N GLU A 147 -48.99 55.31 62.30
CA GLU A 147 -48.16 56.22 61.49
C GLU A 147 -46.68 55.85 61.71
N ILE A 148 -46.10 55.05 60.80
CA ILE A 148 -44.66 54.81 60.77
C ILE A 148 -44.02 55.95 59.98
N ARG A 149 -43.37 56.86 60.71
CA ARG A 149 -42.54 57.93 60.13
C ARG A 149 -41.26 57.33 59.59
N ILE A 150 -41.12 57.33 58.26
CA ILE A 150 -39.87 57.05 57.58
C ILE A 150 -39.08 58.36 57.61
N ALA A 151 -37.95 58.36 58.31
CA ALA A 151 -37.02 59.48 58.29
C ALA A 151 -36.37 59.54 56.90
N ASP A 152 -36.66 60.63 56.19
CA ASP A 152 -35.99 61.04 54.96
C ASP A 152 -34.54 61.41 55.28
N ASP A 153 -33.60 60.47 55.15
CA ASP A 153 -32.17 60.77 55.08
C ASP A 153 -31.59 60.22 53.76
N ASP A 154 -31.60 61.13 52.79
CA ASP A 154 -30.66 61.33 51.69
C ASP A 154 -29.84 60.13 51.18
N LEU A 155 -30.46 59.56 50.15
CA LEU A 155 -29.89 58.93 48.97
C LEU A 155 -28.63 59.67 48.44
N LYS A 156 -27.43 59.27 48.85
CA LYS A 156 -26.17 59.59 48.12
C LYS A 156 -25.55 58.33 47.55
N VAL A 157 -25.99 58.02 46.34
CA VAL A 157 -25.39 57.07 45.41
C VAL A 157 -24.11 57.70 44.84
N THR A 158 -22.96 57.46 45.48
CA THR A 158 -21.65 57.74 44.87
C THR A 158 -21.16 56.50 44.13
N LYS A 159 -21.29 56.59 42.81
CA LYS A 159 -20.75 55.71 41.78
C LYS A 159 -19.25 55.98 41.66
N ASP A 160 -18.41 55.20 42.34
CA ASP A 160 -16.96 55.21 42.09
C ASP A 160 -16.54 54.05 41.20
N LEU A 161 -15.85 54.46 40.14
CA LEU A 161 -15.30 53.66 39.05
C LEU A 161 -13.89 53.17 39.43
N SER A 162 -13.62 51.93 39.05
CA SER A 162 -12.34 51.43 38.54
C SER A 162 -11.11 51.49 39.46
N SER A 163 -10.71 50.35 40.00
CA SER A 163 -9.29 49.95 40.04
C SER A 163 -9.16 48.45 40.32
N VAL A 164 -8.63 47.72 39.35
CA VAL A 164 -8.09 46.37 39.50
C VAL A 164 -6.71 46.49 40.13
N PRO A 165 -6.41 45.85 41.27
CA PRO A 165 -5.04 45.59 41.68
C PRO A 165 -4.67 44.19 41.20
N GLU A 166 -3.78 44.17 40.22
CA GLU A 166 -3.05 43.01 39.77
C GLU A 166 -2.19 42.40 40.89
N ALA A 167 -1.87 41.13 40.66
CA ALA A 167 -1.05 40.25 41.45
C ALA A 167 0.21 40.89 42.07
N SER A 168 0.40 40.67 43.38
CA SER A 168 1.73 40.62 43.97
C SER A 168 1.83 39.38 44.85
N ALA A 169 2.79 38.54 44.48
CA ALA A 169 3.16 37.31 45.16
C ALA A 169 3.43 37.54 46.65
N PHE A 170 2.52 37.11 47.52
CA PHE A 170 2.82 36.90 48.94
C PHE A 170 3.52 35.55 49.08
N SER A 171 4.83 35.57 48.84
CA SER A 171 5.74 34.46 49.12
C SER A 171 5.91 34.29 50.63
N MET A 172 5.39 33.17 51.14
CA MET A 172 5.93 32.32 52.20
C MET A 172 6.56 32.98 53.46
N PRO A 173 5.74 33.35 54.47
CA PRO A 173 6.16 33.30 55.88
C PRO A 173 5.51 32.14 56.65
N LYS A 174 4.51 31.46 56.08
CA LYS A 174 3.71 30.46 56.80
C LYS A 174 4.47 29.15 57.05
N ALA A 175 5.29 28.71 56.10
CA ALA A 175 6.10 27.50 56.24
C ALA A 175 7.14 27.62 57.36
N GLU A 176 7.74 28.80 57.57
CA GLU A 176 8.69 29.02 58.67
C GLU A 176 8.00 28.97 60.04
N SER A 177 6.76 29.46 60.13
CA SER A 177 5.98 29.39 61.38
C SER A 177 5.63 27.95 61.78
N GLU A 178 5.32 27.10 60.80
CA GLU A 178 5.02 25.69 61.02
C GLU A 178 6.30 24.92 61.37
N GLU A 179 7.43 25.20 60.70
CA GLU A 179 8.71 24.56 61.02
C GLU A 179 9.22 24.95 62.42
N GLN A 180 9.04 26.21 62.84
CA GLN A 180 9.34 26.63 64.21
C GLN A 180 8.46 25.92 65.24
N THR A 181 7.17 25.78 64.95
CA THR A 181 6.22 25.06 65.81
C THR A 181 6.61 23.59 65.95
N VAL A 182 6.98 22.92 64.85
CA VAL A 182 7.45 21.53 64.86
C VAL A 182 8.77 21.39 65.63
N ARG A 183 9.72 22.32 65.45
CA ARG A 183 10.99 22.33 66.22
C ARG A 183 10.75 22.51 67.72
N GLN A 184 9.79 23.34 68.10
CA GLN A 184 9.42 23.53 69.51
C GLN A 184 8.79 22.26 70.09
N LEU A 185 7.87 21.63 69.35
CA LEU A 185 7.25 20.37 69.77
C LEU A 185 8.27 19.24 69.93
N LEU A 186 9.22 19.12 69.00
CA LEU A 186 10.30 18.12 69.07
C LEU A 186 11.26 18.35 70.26
N ARG A 187 11.55 19.60 70.62
CA ARG A 187 12.35 19.90 71.84
C ARG A 187 11.60 19.51 73.10
N SER A 188 10.31 19.84 73.19
CA SER A 188 9.47 19.46 74.33
C SER A 188 9.37 17.94 74.47
N LEU A 189 9.21 17.22 73.36
CA LEU A 189 9.15 15.75 73.38
C LEU A 189 10.45 15.12 73.86
N ARG A 190 11.61 15.67 73.46
CA ARG A 190 12.92 15.21 73.94
C ARG A 190 13.10 15.49 75.44
N ALA A 191 12.73 16.68 75.90
CA ALA A 191 12.80 17.03 77.31
C ALA A 191 11.93 16.12 78.18
N GLU A 192 10.71 15.83 77.74
CA GLU A 192 9.81 14.87 78.41
C GLU A 192 10.39 13.44 78.43
N THR A 193 11.03 13.02 77.35
CA THR A 193 11.68 11.69 77.29
C THR A 193 12.83 11.60 78.28
N ASP A 194 13.69 12.62 78.36
CA ASP A 194 14.81 12.69 79.30
C ASP A 194 14.33 12.73 80.77
N GLU A 195 13.22 13.43 81.04
CA GLU A 195 12.61 13.51 82.36
C GLU A 195 12.02 12.16 82.80
N LYS A 196 11.34 11.46 81.89
CA LYS A 196 10.84 10.11 82.13
C LYS A 196 11.96 9.13 82.46
N GLU A 197 13.09 9.16 81.75
CA GLU A 197 14.24 8.31 82.04
C GLU A 197 14.83 8.61 83.44
N ARG A 198 14.96 9.88 83.82
CA ARG A 198 15.43 10.28 85.17
C ARG A 198 14.50 9.79 86.28
N LEU A 199 13.19 9.95 86.08
CA LEU A 199 12.19 9.47 87.04
C LEU A 199 12.22 7.95 87.14
N GLN A 200 12.38 7.24 86.03
CA GLN A 200 12.49 5.78 86.03
C GLN A 200 13.72 5.29 86.82
N LEU A 201 14.86 5.97 86.67
CA LEU A 201 16.09 5.66 87.40
C LEU A 201 15.93 5.91 88.91
N THR A 202 15.29 7.03 89.28
CA THR A 202 15.00 7.39 90.67
C THR A 202 14.02 6.40 91.32
N LEU A 203 13.03 5.94 90.56
CA LEU A 203 12.05 4.95 91.02
C LEU A 203 12.71 3.57 91.20
N GLN A 204 13.65 3.21 90.34
CA GLN A 204 14.47 2.01 90.51
C GLN A 204 15.36 2.08 91.77
N GLU A 205 16.00 3.21 92.03
CA GLU A 205 16.76 3.43 93.29
C GLU A 205 15.86 3.34 94.53
N ALA A 206 14.66 3.94 94.49
CA ALA A 206 13.71 3.87 95.60
C ALA A 206 13.25 2.44 95.86
N ARG A 207 12.97 1.66 94.80
CA ARG A 207 12.66 0.23 94.91
C ARG A 207 13.82 -0.56 95.51
N GLY A 208 15.07 -0.27 95.12
CA GLY A 208 16.26 -0.87 95.72
C GLY A 208 16.37 -0.58 97.23
N ARG A 209 16.12 0.66 97.64
CA ARG A 209 16.09 1.05 99.06
C ARG A 209 14.99 0.33 99.85
N ILE A 210 13.80 0.17 99.28
CA ILE A 210 12.71 -0.56 99.92
C ILE A 210 13.10 -2.03 100.07
N ALA A 211 13.63 -2.66 99.01
CA ALA A 211 14.08 -4.05 99.07
C ALA A 211 15.22 -4.25 100.10
N GLU A 212 16.14 -3.30 100.23
CA GLU A 212 17.16 -3.32 101.30
C GLU A 212 16.55 -3.22 102.70
N LEU A 213 15.54 -2.35 102.90
CA LEU A 213 14.87 -2.19 104.17
C LEU A 213 14.05 -3.44 104.52
N GLU A 214 13.38 -4.05 103.54
CA GLU A 214 12.64 -5.30 103.69
C GLU A 214 13.59 -6.46 104.05
N SER A 215 14.74 -6.57 103.37
CA SER A 215 15.77 -7.55 103.72
C SER A 215 16.33 -7.34 105.13
N LYS A 216 16.57 -6.08 105.53
CA LYS A 216 16.98 -5.73 106.90
C LYS A 216 15.89 -6.07 107.92
N LEU A 217 14.62 -5.93 107.56
CA LEU A 217 13.49 -6.29 108.43
C LEU A 217 13.42 -7.81 108.62
N GLU A 218 13.54 -8.59 107.54
CA GLU A 218 13.57 -10.06 107.63
C GLU A 218 14.78 -10.57 108.44
N HIS A 219 15.92 -9.89 108.38
CA HIS A 219 17.09 -10.23 109.21
C HIS A 219 16.95 -9.79 110.67
N ALA A 220 16.25 -8.69 110.94
CA ALA A 220 15.99 -8.23 112.30
C ALA A 220 14.99 -9.13 113.05
N ASP A 221 14.05 -9.74 112.33
CA ASP A 221 13.00 -10.57 112.95
C ASP A 221 13.49 -11.91 113.49
N SER A 222 14.75 -12.31 113.20
CA SER A 222 15.37 -13.52 113.75
C SER A 222 16.18 -13.28 115.03
N SER A 223 16.20 -12.08 115.62
CA SER A 223 17.09 -11.77 116.75
C SER A 223 16.43 -10.94 117.87
N ALA A 224 15.43 -11.50 118.55
CA ALA A 224 15.07 -11.07 119.91
C ALA A 224 14.32 -12.16 120.68
N GLN A 225 15.06 -12.96 121.46
CA GLN A 225 14.58 -13.75 122.60
C GLN A 225 14.48 -12.88 123.86
N THR A 226 13.84 -13.41 124.94
CA THR A 226 13.89 -13.03 126.40
C THR A 226 12.46 -12.69 126.92
N SER A 227 11.66 -13.60 127.49
CA SER A 227 11.67 -14.31 128.79
C SER A 227 11.20 -13.52 130.04
N LEU A 228 10.16 -14.07 130.70
CA LEU A 228 9.88 -14.21 132.16
C LEU A 228 8.51 -13.72 132.71
N PRO A 229 7.95 -14.40 133.74
CA PRO A 229 6.51 -14.41 134.13
C PRO A 229 6.20 -13.78 135.51
N SER A 230 4.90 -13.55 135.84
CA SER A 230 4.23 -13.88 137.12
C SER A 230 2.88 -13.14 137.36
N ALA A 231 1.85 -13.90 137.79
CA ALA A 231 0.77 -13.53 138.73
C ALA A 231 -0.57 -12.85 138.28
N ALA A 232 -1.24 -13.45 137.29
CA ALA A 232 -2.63 -13.97 137.27
C ALA A 232 -3.89 -13.16 137.70
N GLU A 233 -3.86 -12.08 138.48
CA GLU A 233 -5.12 -11.38 138.89
C GLU A 233 -5.19 -9.94 138.41
N THR A 234 -4.04 -9.28 138.27
CA THR A 234 -3.89 -8.21 137.29
C THR A 234 -4.00 -8.75 135.87
N ASN A 235 -3.74 -10.04 135.63
CA ASN A 235 -3.76 -10.63 134.29
C ASN A 235 -5.10 -10.44 133.58
N ALA A 236 -6.26 -10.67 134.19
CA ALA A 236 -7.52 -10.47 133.47
C ALA A 236 -7.74 -8.99 133.12
N SER A 237 -7.39 -8.04 134.00
CA SER A 237 -7.51 -6.61 133.71
C SER A 237 -6.46 -6.12 132.72
N THR A 238 -5.24 -6.65 132.77
CA THR A 238 -4.18 -6.35 131.80
C THR A 238 -4.41 -7.07 130.49
N GLU A 239 -5.03 -8.25 130.47
CA GLU A 239 -5.46 -8.98 129.28
C GLU A 239 -6.62 -8.25 128.65
N VAL A 240 -7.61 -7.78 129.41
CA VAL A 240 -8.68 -6.92 128.89
C VAL A 240 -8.10 -5.62 128.35
N LYS A 241 -7.21 -4.93 129.06
CA LYS A 241 -6.54 -3.72 128.54
C LYS A 241 -5.67 -4.01 127.32
N ASN A 242 -4.95 -5.13 127.31
CA ASN A 242 -4.12 -5.55 126.18
C ASN A 242 -5.02 -5.95 124.99
N LEU A 243 -6.17 -6.57 125.23
CA LEU A 243 -7.19 -6.85 124.23
C LEU A 243 -7.81 -5.54 123.74
N GLU A 244 -8.11 -4.58 124.60
CA GLU A 244 -8.57 -3.23 124.23
C GLU A 244 -7.52 -2.50 123.39
N ASP A 245 -6.25 -2.54 123.78
CA ASP A 245 -5.13 -1.96 123.03
C ASP A 245 -4.91 -2.68 121.69
N GLN A 246 -5.03 -4.02 121.66
CA GLN A 246 -4.98 -4.82 120.42
C GLN A 246 -6.16 -4.51 119.53
N LEU A 247 -7.36 -4.38 120.07
CA LEU A 247 -8.58 -4.04 119.35
C LEU A 247 -8.50 -2.60 118.82
N LEU A 248 -7.94 -1.67 119.60
CA LEU A 248 -7.65 -0.31 119.17
C LEU A 248 -6.59 -0.26 118.06
N LYS A 249 -5.51 -1.05 118.18
CA LYS A 249 -4.48 -1.20 117.14
C LYS A 249 -5.08 -1.77 115.85
N LEU A 250 -5.83 -2.87 115.94
CA LEU A 250 -6.55 -3.47 114.82
C LEU A 250 -7.56 -2.49 114.19
N CYS A 251 -8.29 -1.72 115.00
CA CYS A 251 -9.17 -0.67 114.48
C CYS A 251 -8.40 0.42 113.75
N ASN A 252 -7.22 0.82 114.24
CA ASN A 252 -6.38 1.82 113.57
C ASN A 252 -5.73 1.26 112.29
N GLU A 253 -5.30 0.01 112.29
CA GLU A 253 -4.80 -0.71 111.11
C GLU A 253 -5.89 -0.87 110.05
N LEU A 254 -7.11 -1.24 110.44
CA LEU A 254 -8.26 -1.32 109.55
C LEU A 254 -8.60 0.04 108.95
N LYS A 255 -8.57 1.12 109.75
CA LYS A 255 -8.75 2.50 109.26
C LYS A 255 -7.66 2.89 108.27
N GLN A 256 -6.39 2.56 108.54
CA GLN A 256 -5.29 2.82 107.61
C GLN A 256 -5.40 2.00 106.32
N ALA A 257 -5.83 0.74 106.41
CA ALA A 257 -6.09 -0.11 105.25
C ALA A 257 -7.24 0.44 104.40
N GLN A 258 -8.29 0.96 105.02
CA GLN A 258 -9.41 1.62 104.32
C GLN A 258 -8.94 2.88 103.58
N ILE A 259 -8.14 3.74 104.22
CA ILE A 259 -7.57 4.93 103.56
C ILE A 259 -6.71 4.52 102.35
N LYS A 260 -5.84 3.51 102.50
CA LYS A 260 -5.00 3.00 101.39
C LYS A 260 -5.84 2.38 100.27
N LEU A 261 -6.95 1.72 100.59
CA LEU A 261 -7.89 1.18 99.61
C LEU A 261 -8.55 2.32 98.83
N ASP A 262 -9.04 3.36 99.51
CA ASP A 262 -9.66 4.53 98.88
C ASP A 262 -8.65 5.26 97.98
N GLU A 263 -7.39 5.40 98.42
CA GLU A 263 -6.28 5.93 97.62
C GLU A 263 -6.02 5.06 96.38
N ALA A 264 -5.95 3.74 96.52
CA ALA A 264 -5.76 2.80 95.41
C ALA A 264 -6.94 2.81 94.42
N GLU A 265 -8.17 2.93 94.90
CA GLU A 265 -9.35 3.09 94.06
C GLU A 265 -9.35 4.43 93.30
N SER A 266 -8.91 5.51 93.95
CA SER A 266 -8.73 6.81 93.29
C SER A 266 -7.66 6.75 92.19
N MET A 267 -6.52 6.11 92.46
CA MET A 267 -5.45 5.89 91.49
C MET A 267 -5.92 5.00 90.33
N LYS A 268 -6.67 3.93 90.61
CA LYS A 268 -7.28 3.07 89.58
C LYS A 268 -8.22 3.86 88.69
N ARG A 269 -9.09 4.70 89.26
CA ARG A 269 -10.03 5.54 88.48
C ARG A 269 -9.26 6.50 87.58
N ASN A 270 -8.25 7.18 88.11
CA ASN A 270 -7.38 8.08 87.35
C ASN A 270 -6.65 7.36 86.20
N LEU A 271 -6.13 6.14 86.44
CA LEU A 271 -5.50 5.33 85.40
C LEU A 271 -6.50 4.86 84.34
N GLN A 272 -7.71 4.47 84.75
CA GLN A 272 -8.78 4.09 83.81
C GLN A 272 -9.19 5.26 82.92
N ASP A 273 -9.33 6.47 83.48
CA ASP A 273 -9.68 7.66 82.71
C ASP A 273 -8.54 8.04 81.76
N ARG A 274 -7.28 8.00 82.22
CA ARG A 274 -6.12 8.19 81.33
C ARG A 274 -6.02 7.14 80.22
N CYS A 275 -6.40 5.88 80.48
CA CYS A 275 -6.46 4.86 79.43
C CYS A 275 -7.54 5.19 78.39
N LYS A 276 -8.72 5.66 78.81
CA LYS A 276 -9.78 6.08 77.88
C LYS A 276 -9.34 7.27 77.03
N ASP A 277 -8.69 8.26 77.65
CA ASP A 277 -8.16 9.43 76.94
C ASP A 277 -7.12 8.99 75.88
N LEU A 278 -6.20 8.08 76.24
CA LEU A 278 -5.23 7.53 75.30
C LEU A 278 -5.87 6.70 74.17
N GLU A 279 -6.93 5.94 74.46
CA GLU A 279 -7.68 5.20 73.44
C GLU A 279 -8.41 6.16 72.48
N GLN A 280 -8.96 7.26 73.00
CA GLN A 280 -9.56 8.32 72.20
C GLN A 280 -8.51 9.00 71.32
N ASP A 281 -7.37 9.38 71.87
CA ASP A 281 -6.25 9.99 71.14
C ASP A 281 -5.74 9.06 70.04
N LEU A 282 -5.55 7.76 70.32
CA LEU A 282 -5.18 6.77 69.31
C LEU A 282 -6.22 6.66 68.20
N GLY A 283 -7.51 6.72 68.54
CA GLY A 283 -8.60 6.78 67.57
C GLY A 283 -8.49 8.00 66.66
N THR A 284 -8.27 9.19 67.23
CA THR A 284 -8.10 10.44 66.46
C THR A 284 -6.87 10.40 65.57
N LEU A 285 -5.73 9.90 66.08
CA LEU A 285 -4.47 9.82 65.34
C LEU A 285 -4.56 8.85 64.16
N LYS A 286 -5.30 7.75 64.33
CA LYS A 286 -5.58 6.78 63.25
C LYS A 286 -6.42 7.40 62.14
N THR A 287 -7.44 8.19 62.49
CA THR A 287 -8.25 8.92 61.50
C THR A 287 -7.40 9.95 60.75
N GLN A 288 -6.61 10.75 61.46
CA GLN A 288 -5.69 11.73 60.85
C GLN A 288 -4.67 11.09 59.93
N LEU A 289 -4.15 9.90 60.27
CA LEU A 289 -3.24 9.14 59.40
C LEU A 289 -3.93 8.72 58.09
N GLY A 290 -5.19 8.26 58.16
CA GLY A 290 -5.99 7.93 56.99
C GLY A 290 -6.25 9.14 56.10
N ASP A 291 -6.62 10.28 56.69
CA ASP A 291 -6.85 11.53 55.95
C ASP A 291 -5.56 12.03 55.29
N LYS A 292 -4.43 11.96 55.99
CA LYS A 292 -3.11 12.30 55.42
C LYS A 292 -2.75 11.41 54.23
N GLN A 293 -3.03 10.11 54.30
CA GLN A 293 -2.81 9.18 53.19
C GLN A 293 -3.71 9.51 52.00
N LYS A 294 -4.97 9.89 52.24
CA LYS A 294 -5.89 10.33 51.19
C LYS A 294 -5.40 11.60 50.50
N VAL A 295 -5.02 12.62 51.27
CA VAL A 295 -4.47 13.87 50.73
C VAL A 295 -3.16 13.61 49.96
N GLN A 296 -2.31 12.69 50.43
CA GLN A 296 -1.10 12.30 49.72
C GLN A 296 -1.42 11.67 48.36
N ALA A 297 -2.37 10.74 48.30
CA ALA A 297 -2.79 10.11 47.05
C ALA A 297 -3.42 11.12 46.07
N GLU A 298 -4.21 12.07 46.57
CA GLU A 298 -4.76 13.17 45.77
C GLU A 298 -3.65 14.08 45.22
N ASN A 299 -2.64 14.40 46.03
CA ASN A 299 -1.49 15.21 45.62
C ASN A 299 -0.67 14.49 44.54
N ASP A 300 -0.41 13.19 44.70
CA ASP A 300 0.29 12.38 43.70
C ASP A 300 -0.50 12.31 42.38
N CYS A 301 -1.84 12.20 42.44
CA CYS A 301 -2.71 12.25 41.27
C CYS A 301 -2.65 13.63 40.57
N LEU A 302 -2.76 14.72 41.33
CA LEU A 302 -2.65 16.08 40.79
C LEU A 302 -1.28 16.34 40.18
N LYS A 303 -0.21 15.81 40.77
CA LYS A 303 1.15 15.92 40.23
C LYS A 303 1.25 15.28 38.86
N VAL A 304 0.74 14.06 38.69
CA VAL A 304 0.69 13.38 37.37
C VAL A 304 -0.13 14.19 36.36
N GLN A 305 -1.26 14.78 36.79
CA GLN A 305 -2.05 15.66 35.91
C GLN A 305 -1.29 16.93 35.51
N MET A 306 -0.57 17.56 36.44
CA MET A 306 0.27 18.73 36.15
C MET A 306 1.40 18.40 35.17
N GLU A 307 2.06 17.25 35.34
CA GLU A 307 3.10 16.77 34.41
C GLU A 307 2.52 16.51 33.01
N SER A 308 1.32 15.92 32.93
CA SER A 308 0.60 15.70 31.68
C SER A 308 0.23 17.01 30.97
N LEU A 309 -0.35 17.97 31.70
CA LEU A 309 -0.68 19.29 31.16
C LEU A 309 0.58 20.06 30.73
N GLN A 310 1.68 19.96 31.50
CA GLN A 310 2.95 20.57 31.13
C GLN A 310 3.52 19.98 29.83
N ALA A 311 3.41 18.67 29.63
CA ALA A 311 3.80 18.02 28.37
C ALA A 311 2.92 18.48 27.20
N ALA A 312 1.60 18.58 27.41
CA ALA A 312 0.66 19.09 26.41
C ALA A 312 0.98 20.53 25.99
N ILE A 313 1.28 21.42 26.96
CA ILE A 313 1.69 22.80 26.69
C ILE A 313 2.96 22.84 25.85
N LYS A 314 3.96 22.01 26.14
CA LYS A 314 5.21 21.94 25.35
C LYS A 314 4.96 21.48 23.91
N LEU A 315 4.08 20.50 23.71
CA LEU A 315 3.70 20.05 22.37
C LEU A 315 2.98 21.15 21.59
N GLU A 316 2.06 21.87 22.23
CA GLU A 316 1.33 22.98 21.59
C GLU A 316 2.27 24.17 21.27
N GLN A 317 3.23 24.46 22.14
CA GLN A 317 4.28 25.46 21.87
C GLN A 317 5.14 25.08 20.66
N LYS A 318 5.51 23.79 20.52
CA LYS A 318 6.24 23.32 19.35
C LYS A 318 5.40 23.44 18.07
N LYS A 319 4.15 22.99 18.13
CA LYS A 319 3.21 23.08 17.00
C LYS A 319 3.00 24.53 16.53
N THR A 320 2.77 25.45 17.46
CA THR A 320 2.62 26.89 17.14
C THR A 320 3.92 27.49 16.59
N GLN A 321 5.10 27.00 16.99
CA GLN A 321 6.36 27.42 16.39
C GLN A 321 6.52 26.91 14.95
N ASP A 322 6.15 25.65 14.69
CA ASP A 322 6.19 25.06 13.34
C ASP A 322 5.19 25.79 12.40
N GLU A 323 4.00 26.10 12.88
CA GLU A 323 3.01 26.91 12.14
C GLU A 323 3.51 28.33 11.84
N LYS A 324 4.18 28.99 12.80
CA LYS A 324 4.83 30.29 12.57
C LYS A 324 5.92 30.21 11.50
N ASN A 325 6.73 29.16 11.52
CA ASN A 325 7.77 28.94 10.52
C ASN A 325 7.16 28.73 9.12
N ASN A 326 6.10 27.92 9.02
CA ASN A 326 5.37 27.70 7.77
C ASN A 326 4.71 29.00 7.27
N LEU A 327 4.14 29.80 8.16
CA LEU A 327 3.56 31.10 7.80
C LEU A 327 4.63 32.08 7.29
N ASN A 328 5.82 32.08 7.89
CA ASN A 328 6.92 32.91 7.41
C ASN A 328 7.41 32.45 6.03
N GLN A 329 7.59 31.15 5.81
CA GLN A 329 7.93 30.61 4.48
C GLN A 329 6.88 30.97 3.43
N LEU A 330 5.60 30.93 3.79
CA LEU A 330 4.50 31.32 2.89
C LEU A 330 4.54 32.83 2.57
N LYS A 331 4.85 33.67 3.56
CA LYS A 331 5.04 35.12 3.35
C LYS A 331 6.23 35.40 2.44
N ASP A 332 7.35 34.70 2.62
CA ASP A 332 8.54 34.85 1.78
C ASP A 332 8.23 34.42 0.33
N ALA A 333 7.55 33.29 0.15
CA ALA A 333 7.12 32.82 -1.17
C ALA A 333 6.15 33.79 -1.85
N TYR A 334 5.21 34.37 -1.09
CA TYR A 334 4.28 35.38 -1.61
C TYR A 334 5.01 36.67 -2.00
N THR A 335 5.96 37.12 -1.17
CA THR A 335 6.78 38.31 -1.45
C THR A 335 7.58 38.11 -2.73
N LYS A 336 8.23 36.95 -2.88
CA LYS A 336 8.97 36.60 -4.10
C LYS A 336 8.07 36.57 -5.33
N LEU A 337 6.88 35.97 -5.24
CA LEU A 337 5.93 35.95 -6.36
C LEU A 337 5.49 37.38 -6.75
N PHE A 338 5.35 38.26 -5.76
CA PHE A 338 5.01 39.66 -6.01
C PHE A 338 6.16 40.45 -6.67
N GLU A 339 7.40 40.17 -6.27
CA GLU A 339 8.61 40.69 -6.93
C GLU A 339 8.68 40.21 -8.38
N ASP A 340 8.57 38.90 -8.62
CA ASP A 340 8.57 38.29 -9.97
C ASP A 340 7.45 38.89 -10.85
N TYR A 341 6.25 39.10 -10.30
CA TYR A 341 5.15 39.75 -11.00
C TYR A 341 5.44 41.22 -11.35
N SER A 342 6.05 41.96 -10.42
CA SER A 342 6.42 43.36 -10.63
C SER A 342 7.52 43.49 -11.69
N GLU A 343 8.50 42.58 -11.67
CA GLU A 343 9.53 42.47 -12.70
C GLU A 343 8.92 42.16 -14.07
N LEU A 344 8.00 41.20 -14.16
CA LEU A 344 7.29 40.88 -15.40
C LEU A 344 6.48 42.07 -15.94
N GLN A 345 5.86 42.86 -15.07
CA GLN A 345 5.13 44.06 -15.50
C GLN A 345 6.07 45.16 -16.02
N GLU A 346 7.20 45.36 -15.37
CA GLU A 346 8.22 46.32 -15.84
C GLU A 346 8.89 45.85 -17.13
N GLU A 347 9.17 44.54 -17.29
CA GLU A 347 9.64 43.97 -18.54
C GLU A 347 8.63 44.15 -19.66
N LYS A 348 7.35 43.91 -19.39
CA LYS A 348 6.27 44.13 -20.37
C LYS A 348 6.22 45.60 -20.81
N LYS A 349 6.27 46.54 -19.86
CA LYS A 349 6.28 47.98 -20.14
C LYS A 349 7.52 48.43 -20.92
N LYS A 350 8.70 47.87 -20.60
CA LYS A 350 9.94 48.10 -21.36
C LYS A 350 9.86 47.53 -22.77
N ARG A 351 9.29 46.34 -22.96
CA ARG A 351 9.08 45.76 -24.29
C ARG A 351 8.11 46.62 -25.11
N GLU A 352 7.01 47.06 -24.50
CA GLU A 352 6.06 47.97 -25.17
C GLU A 352 6.67 49.33 -25.54
N SER A 353 7.68 49.83 -24.80
CA SER A 353 8.35 51.09 -25.12
C SER A 353 9.59 50.95 -26.03
N CYS A 354 10.24 49.78 -26.05
CA CYS A 354 11.49 49.54 -26.78
C CYS A 354 11.29 48.81 -28.12
N VAL A 355 10.19 48.06 -28.29
CA VAL A 355 9.89 47.39 -29.56
C VAL A 355 9.39 48.44 -30.55
N SER A 356 10.26 48.81 -31.49
CA SER A 356 9.85 49.66 -32.61
C SER A 356 8.84 48.88 -33.46
N LYS A 357 7.90 49.59 -34.09
CA LYS A 357 6.96 48.98 -35.04
C LYS A 357 7.69 48.19 -36.14
N ASP A 358 8.88 48.67 -36.53
CA ASP A 358 9.72 48.06 -37.54
C ASP A 358 10.29 46.69 -37.09
N ASP A 359 10.68 46.54 -35.82
CA ASP A 359 11.16 45.25 -35.29
C ASP A 359 10.03 44.20 -35.21
N TYR A 360 8.82 44.65 -34.88
CA TYR A 360 7.63 43.79 -34.87
C TYR A 360 7.29 43.31 -36.30
N ASP A 361 7.31 44.23 -37.27
CA ASP A 361 7.04 43.91 -38.66
C ASP A 361 8.13 42.97 -39.24
N GLU A 362 9.40 43.15 -38.87
CA GLU A 362 10.48 42.23 -39.27
C GLU A 362 10.29 40.83 -38.67
N LEU A 363 9.98 40.73 -37.37
CA LEU A 363 9.77 39.45 -36.71
C LEU A 363 8.54 38.73 -37.25
N GLN A 364 7.45 39.45 -37.51
CA GLN A 364 6.24 38.91 -38.14
C GLN A 364 6.53 38.38 -39.54
N THR A 365 7.37 39.09 -40.32
CA THR A 365 7.80 38.65 -41.66
C THR A 365 8.66 37.38 -41.59
N ARG A 366 9.59 37.31 -40.61
CA ARG A 366 10.39 36.10 -40.36
C ARG A 366 9.53 34.92 -39.93
N PHE A 367 8.55 35.14 -39.06
CA PHE A 367 7.62 34.11 -38.61
C PHE A 367 6.78 33.57 -39.77
N ALA A 368 6.18 34.44 -40.58
CA ALA A 368 5.43 34.05 -41.77
C ALA A 368 6.28 33.26 -42.78
N THR A 369 7.56 33.63 -42.93
CA THR A 369 8.51 32.92 -43.79
C THR A 369 8.82 31.53 -43.25
N ALA A 370 9.03 31.40 -41.93
CA ALA A 370 9.28 30.13 -41.26
C ALA A 370 8.07 29.20 -41.33
N GLU A 371 6.86 29.72 -41.11
CA GLU A 371 5.61 28.95 -41.25
C GLU A 371 5.42 28.44 -42.68
N LYS A 372 5.65 29.30 -43.69
CA LYS A 372 5.60 28.88 -45.10
C LYS A 372 6.61 27.77 -45.38
N ALA A 373 7.86 27.91 -44.91
CA ALA A 373 8.88 26.87 -45.09
C ALA A 373 8.53 25.55 -44.39
N LEU A 374 7.85 25.59 -43.23
CA LEU A 374 7.34 24.39 -42.57
C LEU A 374 6.21 23.75 -43.36
N ALA A 375 5.28 24.53 -43.91
CA ALA A 375 4.22 24.03 -44.78
C ALA A 375 4.78 23.36 -46.05
N ASP A 376 5.75 23.99 -46.72
CA ASP A 376 6.41 23.45 -47.92
C ASP A 376 7.12 22.12 -47.61
N LYS A 377 7.83 22.03 -46.47
CA LYS A 377 8.46 20.79 -46.01
C LYS A 377 7.43 19.70 -45.71
N GLN A 378 6.31 20.05 -45.07
CA GLN A 378 5.23 19.11 -44.76
C GLN A 378 4.62 18.54 -46.04
N GLN A 379 4.35 19.39 -47.04
CA GLN A 379 3.88 18.94 -48.36
C GLN A 379 4.88 17.96 -49.00
N LYS A 380 6.19 18.27 -48.97
CA LYS A 380 7.21 17.38 -49.52
C LYS A 380 7.29 16.04 -48.79
N ILE A 381 7.14 16.04 -47.47
CA ILE A 381 7.08 14.81 -46.67
C ILE A 381 5.89 13.95 -47.09
N ASP A 382 4.73 14.55 -47.31
CA ASP A 382 3.53 13.80 -47.68
C ASP A 382 3.60 13.28 -49.12
N GLU A 383 4.19 14.03 -50.05
CA GLU A 383 4.56 13.54 -51.39
C GLU A 383 5.51 12.32 -51.30
N MET A 384 6.57 12.43 -50.52
CA MET A 384 7.53 11.33 -50.34
C MET A 384 6.88 10.10 -49.70
N LYS A 385 5.96 10.27 -48.75
CA LYS A 385 5.20 9.15 -48.16
C LYS A 385 4.32 8.46 -49.21
N MET A 386 3.66 9.23 -50.08
CA MET A 386 2.86 8.67 -51.17
C MET A 386 3.72 7.91 -52.17
N GLU A 387 4.89 8.45 -52.54
CA GLU A 387 5.86 7.78 -53.41
C GLU A 387 6.39 6.49 -52.79
N LEU A 388 6.75 6.50 -51.50
CA LEU A 388 7.20 5.30 -50.78
C LEU A 388 6.11 4.23 -50.77
N PHE A 389 4.87 4.59 -50.47
CA PHE A 389 3.74 3.65 -50.49
C PHE A 389 3.50 3.05 -51.88
N GLN A 390 3.64 3.86 -52.95
CA GLN A 390 3.54 3.34 -54.31
C GLN A 390 4.70 2.39 -54.65
N LYS A 391 5.93 2.73 -54.23
CA LYS A 391 7.10 1.87 -54.43
C LYS A 391 7.02 0.57 -53.64
N GLU A 392 6.43 0.58 -52.45
CA GLU A 392 6.15 -0.63 -51.67
C GLU A 392 5.20 -1.58 -52.43
N LYS A 393 4.11 -1.06 -53.02
CA LYS A 393 3.22 -1.85 -53.88
C LYS A 393 3.91 -2.41 -55.13
N ASP A 394 4.74 -1.59 -55.77
CA ASP A 394 5.50 -2.02 -56.94
C ASP A 394 6.48 -3.16 -56.54
N LEU A 395 7.12 -3.07 -55.37
CA LEU A 395 8.02 -4.10 -54.84
C LEU A 395 7.29 -5.42 -54.51
N GLU A 396 6.10 -5.35 -53.92
CA GLU A 396 5.25 -6.53 -53.72
C GLU A 396 4.91 -7.20 -55.06
N THR A 397 4.57 -6.40 -56.07
CA THR A 397 4.27 -6.88 -57.43
C THR A 397 5.48 -7.53 -58.09
N ILE A 398 6.67 -6.92 -57.98
CA ILE A 398 7.92 -7.49 -58.47
C ILE A 398 8.23 -8.82 -57.77
N SER A 399 7.98 -8.91 -56.46
CA SER A 399 8.21 -10.15 -55.69
C SER A 399 7.31 -11.29 -56.18
N VAL A 400 6.05 -11.00 -56.50
CA VAL A 400 5.13 -11.98 -57.11
C VAL A 400 5.60 -12.39 -58.50
N PHE A 401 6.03 -11.44 -59.35
CA PHE A 401 6.54 -11.77 -60.68
C PHE A 401 7.85 -12.56 -60.64
N GLN A 402 8.72 -12.31 -59.66
CA GLN A 402 9.94 -13.09 -59.44
C GLN A 402 9.59 -14.54 -59.08
N ALA A 403 8.68 -14.75 -58.13
CA ALA A 403 8.20 -16.09 -57.77
C ALA A 403 7.55 -16.80 -58.96
N GLN A 404 6.75 -16.09 -59.77
CA GLN A 404 6.16 -16.64 -60.99
C GLN A 404 7.22 -17.05 -62.03
N ALA A 405 8.25 -16.21 -62.23
CA ALA A 405 9.34 -16.51 -63.15
C ALA A 405 10.16 -17.73 -62.68
N GLU A 406 10.39 -17.87 -61.37
CA GLU A 406 11.05 -19.04 -60.79
C GLU A 406 10.24 -20.32 -61.03
N ILE A 407 8.93 -20.29 -60.78
CA ILE A 407 8.04 -21.43 -61.04
C ILE A 407 8.06 -21.79 -62.53
N TYR A 408 7.89 -20.81 -63.43
CA TYR A 408 7.93 -21.05 -64.87
C TYR A 408 9.27 -21.58 -65.35
N SER A 409 10.37 -21.10 -64.78
CA SER A 409 11.70 -21.63 -65.11
C SER A 409 11.85 -23.09 -64.66
N SER A 410 11.40 -23.41 -63.44
CA SER A 410 11.41 -24.77 -62.90
C SER A 410 10.54 -25.70 -63.74
N ASP A 411 9.32 -25.29 -64.07
CA ASP A 411 8.38 -26.05 -64.90
C ASP A 411 8.95 -26.28 -66.31
N PHE A 412 9.61 -25.28 -66.89
CA PHE A 412 10.25 -25.43 -68.20
C PHE A 412 11.38 -26.47 -68.18
N TYR A 413 12.23 -26.47 -67.15
CA TYR A 413 13.28 -27.49 -67.01
C TYR A 413 12.70 -28.88 -66.74
N ALA A 414 11.68 -28.98 -65.88
CA ALA A 414 10.98 -30.22 -65.61
C ALA A 414 10.30 -30.78 -66.86
N GLU A 415 9.63 -29.93 -67.64
CA GLU A 415 8.95 -30.29 -68.89
C GLU A 415 9.96 -30.72 -69.96
N ARG A 416 11.11 -30.05 -70.08
CA ARG A 416 12.19 -30.49 -70.97
C ARG A 416 12.72 -31.86 -70.56
N ALA A 417 13.02 -32.06 -69.28
CA ALA A 417 13.51 -33.35 -68.77
C ALA A 417 12.49 -34.48 -68.99
N ALA A 418 11.20 -34.20 -68.77
CA ALA A 418 10.12 -35.15 -69.04
C ALA A 418 10.01 -35.47 -70.54
N ARG A 419 10.10 -34.47 -71.43
CA ARG A 419 10.12 -34.67 -72.89
C ARG A 419 11.32 -35.48 -73.34
N GLU A 420 12.51 -35.20 -72.84
CA GLU A 420 13.74 -35.94 -73.17
C GLU A 420 13.58 -37.41 -72.75
N LYS A 421 13.10 -37.68 -71.54
CA LYS A 421 12.81 -39.04 -71.07
C LYS A 421 11.79 -39.78 -71.94
N ILE A 422 10.69 -39.12 -72.31
CA ILE A 422 9.70 -39.70 -73.24
C ILE A 422 10.35 -40.00 -74.59
N HIS A 423 11.22 -39.11 -75.07
CA HIS A 423 11.90 -39.28 -76.34
C HIS A 423 12.90 -40.45 -76.31
N GLU A 424 13.68 -40.58 -75.23
CA GLU A 424 14.58 -41.70 -74.97
C GLU A 424 13.81 -43.03 -74.89
N GLU A 425 12.69 -43.06 -74.15
CA GLU A 425 11.84 -44.24 -74.06
C GLU A 425 11.21 -44.61 -75.42
N LYS A 426 10.80 -43.61 -76.20
CA LYS A 426 10.28 -43.79 -77.56
C LYS A 426 11.34 -44.37 -78.50
N GLU A 427 12.58 -43.90 -78.42
CA GLU A 427 13.71 -44.43 -79.19
C GLU A 427 14.07 -45.87 -78.76
N ARG A 428 14.07 -46.14 -77.45
CA ARG A 428 14.24 -47.50 -76.90
C ARG A 428 13.15 -48.46 -77.37
N LEU A 429 11.90 -48.00 -77.44
CA LEU A 429 10.79 -48.81 -77.96
C LEU A 429 10.89 -49.00 -79.47
N ALA A 430 11.28 -47.97 -80.23
CA ALA A 430 11.47 -48.08 -81.67
C ALA A 430 12.55 -49.09 -82.04
N THR A 431 13.69 -49.08 -81.34
CA THR A 431 14.77 -50.06 -81.52
C THR A 431 14.32 -51.49 -81.17
N GLN A 432 13.56 -51.68 -80.09
CA GLN A 432 12.94 -52.99 -79.78
C GLN A 432 11.95 -53.44 -80.86
N LEU A 433 11.13 -52.53 -81.37
CA LEU A 433 10.13 -52.84 -82.40
C LEU A 433 10.83 -53.22 -83.72
N GLU A 434 11.92 -52.54 -84.08
CA GLU A 434 12.76 -52.90 -85.22
C GLU A 434 13.42 -54.27 -85.03
N TYR A 435 13.95 -54.56 -83.83
CA TYR A 435 14.50 -55.87 -83.50
C TYR A 435 13.47 -56.99 -83.67
N VAL A 436 12.26 -56.82 -83.13
CA VAL A 436 11.16 -57.79 -83.27
C VAL A 436 10.71 -57.91 -84.72
N LYS A 437 10.62 -56.80 -85.48
CA LYS A 437 10.30 -56.83 -86.92
C LYS A 437 11.35 -57.61 -87.71
N LYS A 438 12.63 -57.42 -87.39
CA LYS A 438 13.73 -58.16 -88.02
C LYS A 438 13.65 -59.65 -87.68
N GLN A 439 13.36 -60.00 -86.43
CA GLN A 439 13.11 -61.39 -86.03
C GLN A 439 11.90 -62.00 -86.76
N ASN A 440 10.79 -61.27 -86.87
CA ASN A 440 9.61 -61.74 -87.63
C ASN A 440 9.91 -61.90 -89.12
N SER A 441 10.64 -60.96 -89.73
CA SER A 441 11.06 -61.07 -91.14
C SER A 441 11.95 -62.29 -91.33
N GLN A 442 12.90 -62.52 -90.43
CA GLN A 442 13.79 -63.68 -90.47
C GLN A 442 13.01 -64.99 -90.31
N LEU A 443 12.10 -65.10 -89.35
CA LEU A 443 11.23 -66.27 -89.18
C LEU A 443 10.32 -66.50 -90.40
N GLN A 444 9.84 -65.42 -91.02
CA GLN A 444 9.02 -65.50 -92.23
C GLN A 444 9.84 -65.95 -93.44
N GLU A 445 11.07 -65.47 -93.60
CA GLU A 445 12.03 -65.96 -94.60
C GLU A 445 12.39 -67.42 -94.35
N GLU A 446 12.59 -67.85 -93.10
CA GLU A 446 12.81 -69.26 -92.74
C GLU A 446 11.59 -70.12 -93.13
N MET A 447 10.38 -69.70 -92.79
CA MET A 447 9.12 -70.36 -93.18
C MET A 447 8.93 -70.43 -94.70
N GLU A 448 9.17 -69.32 -95.41
CA GLU A 448 9.10 -69.28 -96.88
C GLU A 448 10.20 -70.10 -97.52
N SER A 449 11.41 -70.12 -96.96
CA SER A 449 12.50 -70.94 -97.47
C SER A 449 12.18 -72.42 -97.30
N LEU A 450 11.62 -72.83 -96.15
CA LEU A 450 11.13 -74.20 -95.92
C LEU A 450 9.99 -74.55 -96.88
N GLY A 451 9.04 -73.62 -97.08
CA GLY A 451 7.93 -73.78 -98.03
C GLY A 451 8.40 -73.88 -99.49
N ARG A 452 9.32 -73.02 -99.93
CA ARG A 452 9.92 -73.03 -101.27
C ARG A 452 10.80 -74.24 -101.48
N HIS A 453 11.57 -74.67 -100.48
CA HIS A 453 12.33 -75.93 -100.54
C HIS A 453 11.37 -77.10 -100.71
N SER A 454 10.30 -77.18 -99.92
CA SER A 454 9.25 -78.20 -100.05
C SER A 454 8.59 -78.21 -101.43
N MET A 455 8.23 -77.03 -101.97
CA MET A 455 7.62 -76.90 -103.30
C MET A 455 8.59 -77.17 -104.45
N SER A 456 9.84 -76.72 -104.35
CA SER A 456 10.87 -76.97 -105.36
C SER A 456 11.26 -78.44 -105.39
N GLU A 457 11.26 -79.10 -104.23
CA GLU A 457 11.46 -80.54 -104.13
C GLU A 457 10.29 -81.32 -104.77
N MET A 458 9.05 -80.82 -104.65
CA MET A 458 7.89 -81.34 -105.39
C MET A 458 7.97 -81.06 -106.90
N GLN A 459 8.32 -79.85 -107.33
CA GLN A 459 8.36 -79.48 -108.75
C GLN A 459 9.53 -80.10 -109.51
N ARG A 460 10.71 -80.27 -108.89
CA ARG A 460 11.82 -81.00 -109.50
C ARG A 460 11.45 -82.44 -109.85
N ARG A 461 10.41 -83.00 -109.22
CA ARG A 461 9.85 -84.30 -109.62
C ARG A 461 9.05 -84.24 -110.94
N HIS A 462 8.72 -83.06 -111.49
CA HIS A 462 7.73 -82.92 -112.58
C HIS A 462 8.01 -81.81 -113.64
N VAL A 463 9.25 -81.57 -114.09
CA VAL A 463 9.55 -80.56 -115.16
C VAL A 463 9.73 -81.18 -116.56
N PRO A 464 8.85 -80.88 -117.55
CA PRO A 464 9.15 -81.04 -118.98
C PRO A 464 9.28 -79.69 -119.71
N ARG A 465 10.26 -79.67 -120.62
CA ARG A 465 10.90 -78.56 -121.34
C ARG A 465 10.16 -78.23 -122.66
N GLY A 466 9.76 -76.98 -122.89
CA GLY A 466 9.19 -76.56 -124.19
C GLY A 466 8.85 -75.07 -124.23
N ALA A 467 9.19 -74.39 -125.33
CA ALA A 467 9.35 -72.95 -125.42
C ALA A 467 8.05 -72.11 -125.54
N ASN A 468 8.20 -70.91 -124.99
CA ASN A 468 7.33 -69.75 -124.82
C ASN A 468 6.59 -69.23 -126.09
N PRO A 469 5.24 -69.15 -126.10
CA PRO A 469 4.45 -68.30 -126.97
C PRO A 469 3.83 -67.11 -126.22
N GLN A 470 3.77 -65.96 -126.89
CA GLN A 470 3.07 -64.76 -126.43
C GLN A 470 1.61 -65.05 -126.05
N GLY A 471 1.19 -64.60 -124.87
CA GLY A 471 -0.18 -64.67 -124.38
C GLY A 471 -0.55 -63.38 -123.63
N PRO A 472 -1.72 -62.76 -123.89
CA PRO A 472 -2.17 -61.53 -123.25
C PRO A 472 -3.09 -61.84 -122.07
N THR A 473 -2.87 -61.21 -120.91
CA THR A 473 -3.89 -61.11 -119.86
C THR A 473 -3.69 -59.82 -119.06
N ALA A 474 -4.64 -58.89 -119.21
CA ALA A 474 -4.97 -58.02 -118.08
C ALA A 474 -5.69 -58.90 -117.04
N PRO A 475 -5.36 -58.76 -115.76
CA PRO A 475 -6.44 -58.47 -114.83
C PRO A 475 -6.06 -57.53 -113.68
N ASN A 476 -7.04 -56.72 -113.32
CA ASN A 476 -7.32 -56.22 -111.98
C ASN A 476 -6.67 -57.03 -110.84
N ASN A 477 -6.12 -56.32 -109.85
CA ASN A 477 -6.40 -56.61 -108.44
C ASN A 477 -6.13 -55.36 -107.57
N LEU A 478 -7.21 -54.85 -106.97
CA LEU A 478 -7.26 -54.02 -105.77
C LEU A 478 -6.66 -54.78 -104.54
N PRO A 479 -6.73 -54.26 -103.30
CA PRO A 479 -6.24 -52.97 -102.81
C PRO A 479 -5.37 -53.16 -101.53
N GLY A 480 -4.27 -52.43 -101.39
CA GLY A 480 -3.44 -52.47 -100.17
C GLY A 480 -3.67 -51.25 -99.30
N GLY A 481 -4.65 -51.34 -98.38
CA GLY A 481 -4.91 -50.30 -97.40
C GLY A 481 -3.69 -50.01 -96.53
N ARG A 482 -3.32 -48.73 -96.41
CA ARG A 482 -2.52 -48.26 -95.29
C ARG A 482 -3.42 -47.33 -94.51
N GLY A 483 -3.89 -47.84 -93.37
CA GLY A 483 -4.84 -47.15 -92.49
C GLY A 483 -4.34 -45.78 -92.10
N GLU A 484 -4.93 -44.75 -92.69
CA GLU A 484 -5.07 -43.48 -92.02
C GLU A 484 -6.14 -43.68 -90.96
N TRP A 485 -5.64 -43.75 -89.72
CA TRP A 485 -6.39 -43.78 -88.49
C TRP A 485 -7.45 -42.67 -88.56
N GLN A 486 -8.67 -43.05 -88.93
CA GLN A 486 -9.86 -42.23 -88.73
C GLN A 486 -9.90 -41.95 -87.24
N GLN A 487 -9.37 -40.79 -86.88
CA GLN A 487 -9.46 -40.20 -85.57
C GLN A 487 -10.96 -40.17 -85.27
N GLN A 488 -11.36 -41.09 -84.39
CA GLN A 488 -12.71 -41.32 -83.95
C GLN A 488 -13.25 -39.95 -83.54
N ASN A 489 -14.03 -39.33 -84.43
CA ASN A 489 -14.64 -38.02 -84.18
C ASN A 489 -15.63 -38.28 -83.05
N ILE A 490 -15.20 -38.00 -81.83
CA ILE A 490 -16.07 -37.91 -80.67
C ILE A 490 -17.11 -36.87 -81.08
N PRO A 491 -18.42 -37.20 -81.14
CA PRO A 491 -19.42 -36.21 -81.49
C PRO A 491 -19.26 -35.01 -80.55
N ASP A 492 -19.09 -33.81 -81.09
CA ASP A 492 -18.72 -32.61 -80.33
C ASP A 492 -19.68 -32.28 -79.17
N HIS A 493 -20.87 -32.90 -79.16
CA HIS A 493 -21.93 -32.68 -78.19
C HIS A 493 -22.41 -34.00 -77.53
N ALA A 494 -21.52 -34.95 -77.26
CA ALA A 494 -21.83 -36.18 -76.53
C ALA A 494 -21.62 -36.02 -75.01
N CYS A 495 -22.62 -36.42 -74.20
CA CYS A 495 -22.47 -36.49 -72.76
C CYS A 495 -21.45 -37.57 -72.37
N PRO A 496 -20.36 -37.24 -71.66
CA PRO A 496 -19.32 -38.23 -71.31
C PRO A 496 -19.79 -39.30 -70.32
N LYS A 497 -20.92 -39.09 -69.63
CA LYS A 497 -21.47 -40.04 -68.64
C LYS A 497 -22.38 -41.10 -69.24
N CYS A 498 -23.32 -40.71 -70.10
CA CYS A 498 -24.31 -41.63 -70.70
C CYS A 498 -24.10 -41.87 -72.21
N GLY A 499 -23.23 -41.09 -72.86
CA GLY A 499 -22.98 -41.18 -74.30
C GLY A 499 -24.08 -40.57 -75.17
N GLU A 500 -25.07 -39.89 -74.59
CA GLU A 500 -26.16 -39.26 -75.35
C GLU A 500 -25.64 -38.07 -76.16
N VAL A 501 -25.93 -38.07 -77.47
CA VAL A 501 -25.52 -37.01 -78.39
C VAL A 501 -26.63 -35.97 -78.47
N LEU A 502 -26.29 -34.74 -78.10
CA LEU A 502 -27.22 -33.61 -78.01
C LEU A 502 -27.01 -32.66 -79.18
N PRO A 503 -28.04 -31.91 -79.60
CA PRO A 503 -27.99 -31.13 -80.83
C PRO A 503 -27.01 -29.94 -80.78
N ASP A 504 -26.76 -29.39 -79.59
CA ASP A 504 -25.89 -28.25 -79.37
C ASP A 504 -25.27 -28.25 -77.95
N LEU A 505 -24.35 -27.31 -77.72
CA LEU A 505 -23.61 -27.16 -76.47
C LEU A 505 -24.52 -26.79 -75.29
N ASP A 506 -25.55 -25.97 -75.51
CA ASP A 506 -26.50 -25.55 -74.47
C ASP A 506 -27.30 -26.75 -73.95
N SER A 507 -27.79 -27.60 -74.87
CA SER A 507 -28.47 -28.85 -74.54
C SER A 507 -27.55 -29.79 -73.76
N LEU A 508 -26.27 -29.88 -74.15
CA LEU A 508 -25.25 -30.66 -73.44
C LEU A 508 -25.02 -30.14 -72.01
N GLN A 509 -24.94 -28.82 -71.82
CA GLN A 509 -24.73 -28.23 -70.49
C GLN A 509 -25.89 -28.50 -69.54
N ILE A 510 -27.13 -28.35 -70.01
CA ILE A 510 -28.33 -28.65 -69.22
C ILE A 510 -28.36 -30.14 -68.87
N HIS A 511 -28.15 -31.00 -69.87
CA HIS A 511 -28.14 -32.44 -69.67
C HIS A 511 -27.03 -32.91 -68.72
N ILE A 512 -25.81 -32.37 -68.80
CA ILE A 512 -24.72 -32.72 -67.88
C ILE A 512 -25.10 -32.38 -66.44
N MET A 513 -25.79 -31.25 -66.22
CA MET A 513 -26.25 -30.86 -64.89
C MET A 513 -27.24 -31.88 -64.31
N ASP A 514 -28.21 -32.32 -65.12
CA ASP A 514 -29.22 -33.31 -64.72
C ASP A 514 -28.66 -34.73 -64.64
N CYS A 515 -27.63 -35.06 -65.43
CA CYS A 515 -27.04 -36.39 -65.49
C CYS A 515 -25.97 -36.62 -64.40
N ILE A 516 -25.36 -35.56 -63.85
CA ILE A 516 -24.39 -35.66 -62.74
C ILE A 516 -25.08 -35.93 -61.39
N ILE A 517 -26.30 -35.43 -61.20
CA ILE A 517 -27.17 -35.73 -60.04
C ILE A 517 -27.61 -37.19 -60.10
#